data_AF-A0AAE1LR92-F1
#
_entry.id   AF-A0AAE1LR92-F1
#
_cell.length_a   1.000
_cell.length_b   1.000
_cell.length_c   1.000
_cell.angle_alpha   90.00
_cell.angle_beta   90.00
_cell.angle_gamma   90.00
#
_symmetry.space_group_name_H-M   'P 1'
#
loop_
_entity.id
_entity.type
_entity.pdbx_description
1 polymer ?
#
loop_
_entity_poly.entity_id
_entity_poly.type
_entity_poly.pdbx_seq_one_letter_code
_entity_poly.pdbx_strand_id
1 'polypeptide(L)'
;MFSHTVIMVYKSPKTAWNVLKQQLQQAITKSLENHIYDITIMGDFNIKYQVSDPNYTSLKSFMTEANCSMLLDATKVSTDHSSLIDLCFSTNILNNAYIFESVTSDHKPIWIELGMSTN
;
A
#
# COMPACT_ATOMS: atom_id res chain seq x y z
N MET A 1 10.67 -20.13 11.02
CA MET A 1 9.65 -19.87 9.97
C MET A 1 9.46 -18.37 9.93
N PHE A 2 9.76 -17.73 8.82
CA PHE A 2 9.50 -16.30 8.64
C PHE A 2 8.03 -16.16 8.26
N SER A 3 7.27 -15.43 9.07
CA SER A 3 5.86 -15.14 8.79
C SER A 3 5.75 -13.73 8.26
N HIS A 4 5.04 -13.57 7.15
CA HIS A 4 4.80 -12.28 6.49
C HIS A 4 3.31 -12.15 6.22
N THR A 5 2.73 -10.99 6.51
CA THR A 5 1.32 -10.71 6.23
C THR A 5 1.21 -9.78 5.02
N VAL A 6 0.49 -10.22 3.99
CA VAL A 6 0.10 -9.35 2.87
C VAL A 6 -1.37 -8.96 3.03
N ILE A 7 -1.64 -7.65 3.07
CA ILE A 7 -2.99 -7.08 3.12
C ILE A 7 -3.30 -6.47 1.76
N MET A 8 -4.19 -7.11 1.01
CA MET A 8 -4.66 -6.63 -0.28
C MET A 8 -5.86 -5.70 -0.10
N VAL A 9 -5.79 -4.52 -0.71
CA VAL A 9 -6.79 -3.46 -0.56
C VAL A 9 -7.46 -3.15 -1.88
N TYR A 10 -8.78 -3.01 -1.83
CA TYR A 10 -9.54 -2.27 -2.82
C TYR A 10 -10.49 -1.33 -2.10
N LYS A 11 -10.27 -0.02 -2.23
CA LYS A 11 -11.18 1.01 -1.71
C LYS A 11 -11.95 1.61 -2.86
N SER A 12 -13.25 1.33 -2.94
CA SER A 12 -14.13 2.01 -3.90
C SER A 12 -13.99 3.53 -3.80
N PRO A 13 -14.08 4.29 -4.91
CA PRO A 13 -14.01 5.76 -4.90
C PRO A 13 -15.01 6.43 -3.96
N LYS A 14 -16.16 5.78 -3.71
CA LYS A 14 -17.23 6.30 -2.84
C LYS A 14 -17.05 5.94 -1.36
N THR A 15 -16.16 5.00 -1.05
CA THR A 15 -15.92 4.59 0.34
C THR A 15 -15.06 5.63 1.03
N ALA A 16 -15.50 6.10 2.20
CA ALA A 16 -14.73 7.04 3.01
C ALA A 16 -13.42 6.40 3.50
N TRP A 17 -12.32 7.17 3.47
CA TRP A 17 -11.00 6.72 3.96
C TRP A 17 -11.06 6.15 5.39
N ASN A 18 -11.83 6.78 6.29
CA ASN A 18 -11.93 6.33 7.68
C ASN A 18 -12.47 4.90 7.83
N VAL A 19 -13.34 4.45 6.91
CA VAL A 19 -13.85 3.07 6.91
C VAL A 19 -12.71 2.10 6.57
N LEU A 20 -11.93 2.39 5.52
CA LEU A 20 -10.76 1.60 5.18
C LEU A 20 -9.72 1.62 6.31
N LYS A 21 -9.44 2.79 6.90
CA LYS A 21 -8.47 2.93 8.00
C LYS A 21 -8.81 1.98 9.16
N GLN A 22 -10.07 1.91 9.57
CA GLN A 22 -10.51 1.00 10.63
C GLN A 22 -10.29 -0.47 10.28
N GLN A 23 -10.58 -0.88 9.04
CA GLN A 23 -10.37 -2.24 8.58
C GLN A 23 -8.87 -2.61 8.52
N LEU A 24 -8.04 -1.69 8.04
CA LEU A 24 -6.59 -1.87 8.02
C LEU A 24 -6.01 -1.99 9.42
N GLN A 25 -6.47 -1.15 10.36
CA GLN A 25 -6.06 -1.25 11.76
C GLN A 25 -6.41 -2.61 12.36
N GLN A 26 -7.62 -3.13 12.11
CA GLN A 26 -8.00 -4.46 12.56
C GLN A 26 -7.12 -5.57 11.96
N ALA A 27 -6.84 -5.51 10.65
CA ALA A 27 -6.00 -6.48 9.98
C ALA A 27 -4.54 -6.46 10.51
N ILE A 28 -3.97 -5.28 10.72
CA ILE A 28 -2.66 -5.11 11.36
C ILE A 28 -2.68 -5.68 12.77
N THR A 29 -3.68 -5.34 13.59
CA THR A 29 -3.81 -5.88 14.95
C THR A 29 -3.85 -7.40 14.95
N LYS A 30 -4.59 -8.02 14.02
CA LYS A 30 -4.61 -9.49 13.88
C LYS A 30 -3.25 -10.08 13.49
N SER A 31 -2.48 -9.41 12.65
CA SER A 31 -1.10 -9.81 12.35
C SER A 31 -0.23 -9.77 13.61
N LEU A 32 -0.30 -8.67 14.36
CA LEU A 32 0.50 -8.45 15.58
C LEU A 32 0.13 -9.42 16.71
N GLU A 33 -1.16 -9.74 16.89
CA GLU A 33 -1.64 -10.76 17.86
C GLU A 33 -1.05 -12.15 17.56
N ASN A 34 -0.72 -12.44 16.30
CA ASN A 34 -0.06 -13.68 15.87
C ASN A 34 1.47 -13.56 15.83
N HIS A 35 2.05 -12.51 16.40
CA HIS A 35 3.48 -12.22 16.38
C HIS A 35 4.07 -12.07 14.97
N ILE A 36 3.28 -11.60 14.00
CA ILE A 36 3.72 -11.30 12.64
C ILE A 36 3.89 -9.79 12.49
N TYR A 37 5.15 -9.34 12.52
CA TYR A 37 5.53 -7.92 12.47
C TYR A 37 5.93 -7.45 11.07
N ASP A 38 6.16 -8.38 10.15
CA ASP A 38 6.47 -8.07 8.76
C ASP A 38 5.17 -8.03 7.94
N ILE A 39 4.74 -6.83 7.60
CA ILE A 39 3.42 -6.55 7.02
C ILE A 39 3.60 -5.69 5.77
N THR A 40 3.08 -6.17 4.65
CA THR A 40 2.93 -5.39 3.42
C THR A 40 1.46 -5.10 3.17
N ILE A 41 1.14 -3.86 2.84
CA ILE A 41 -0.21 -3.41 2.49
C ILE A 41 -0.16 -2.86 1.08
N MET A 42 -0.99 -3.41 0.19
CA MET A 42 -0.96 -3.03 -1.22
C MET A 42 -2.33 -3.13 -1.91
N GLY A 43 -2.51 -2.36 -2.98
CA GLY A 43 -3.68 -2.42 -3.85
C GLY A 43 -4.18 -1.05 -4.27
N ASP A 44 -5.42 -0.99 -4.76
CA ASP A 44 -6.05 0.25 -5.23
C ASP A 44 -6.75 0.98 -4.07
N PHE A 45 -6.21 2.13 -3.68
CA PHE A 45 -6.76 2.95 -2.61
C PHE A 45 -7.79 3.97 -3.11
N ASN A 46 -7.87 4.25 -4.41
CA ASN A 46 -8.59 5.40 -4.95
C ASN A 46 -8.35 6.67 -4.10
N ILE A 47 -7.09 6.89 -3.72
CA ILE A 47 -6.58 8.07 -3.02
C ILE A 47 -5.35 8.48 -3.80
N LYS A 48 -5.32 9.70 -4.34
CA LYS A 48 -4.16 10.14 -5.10
C LYS A 48 -3.01 10.38 -4.12
N TYR A 49 -1.84 9.80 -4.41
CA TYR A 49 -0.64 9.99 -3.59
C TYR A 49 0.01 11.36 -3.82
N GLN A 50 -0.73 12.43 -3.54
CA GLN A 50 -0.33 13.81 -3.72
C GLN A 50 -0.92 14.69 -2.63
N VAL A 51 -0.20 15.77 -2.27
CA VAL A 51 -0.59 16.67 -1.16
C VAL A 51 -1.98 17.31 -1.37
N SER A 52 -2.43 17.47 -2.61
CA SER A 52 -3.73 18.07 -2.93
C SER A 52 -4.93 17.13 -2.71
N ASP A 53 -4.72 15.83 -2.47
CA ASP A 53 -5.82 14.92 -2.13
C ASP A 53 -6.18 15.06 -0.64
N PRO A 54 -7.45 15.30 -0.28
CA PRO A 54 -7.85 15.49 1.11
C PRO A 54 -7.59 14.26 1.99
N ASN A 55 -7.50 13.06 1.41
CA ASN A 55 -7.22 11.83 2.16
C ASN A 55 -5.72 11.53 2.27
N TYR A 56 -4.86 12.19 1.47
CA TYR A 56 -3.42 11.91 1.45
C TYR A 56 -2.76 12.11 2.81
N THR A 57 -3.04 13.23 3.48
CA THR A 57 -2.44 13.53 4.79
C THR A 57 -2.82 12.47 5.81
N SER A 58 -4.08 12.05 5.85
CA SER A 58 -4.55 11.02 6.78
C SER A 58 -3.98 9.63 6.46
N LEU A 59 -3.83 9.30 5.18
CA LEU A 59 -3.13 8.08 4.74
C LEU A 59 -1.66 8.10 5.16
N LYS A 60 -0.96 9.22 4.95
CA LYS A 60 0.44 9.39 5.34
C LYS A 60 0.61 9.27 6.85
N SER A 61 -0.27 9.89 7.64
CA SER A 61 -0.28 9.73 9.10
C SER A 61 -0.47 8.26 9.50
N PHE A 62 -1.41 7.55 8.86
CA PHE A 62 -1.60 6.12 9.11
C PHE A 62 -0.36 5.28 8.78
N MET A 63 0.31 5.54 7.66
CA MET A 63 1.55 4.83 7.30
C MET A 63 2.63 5.03 8.35
N THR A 64 2.80 6.27 8.84
CA THR A 64 3.75 6.59 9.92
C THR A 64 3.35 5.90 11.23
N GLU A 65 2.07 5.92 11.61
CA GLU A 65 1.54 5.22 12.80
C GLU A 65 1.80 3.70 12.73
N ALA A 66 1.70 3.11 11.55
CA ALA A 66 1.94 1.69 11.29
C ALA A 66 3.42 1.33 11.05
N ASN A 67 4.34 2.28 11.21
CA ASN A 67 5.77 2.12 10.90
C ASN A 67 6.04 1.57 9.48
N CYS A 68 5.22 1.98 8.51
CA CYS A 68 5.32 1.54 7.12
C CYS A 68 5.98 2.62 6.25
N SER A 69 6.78 2.17 5.27
CA SER A 69 7.36 3.02 4.23
C SER A 69 6.73 2.72 2.87
N MET A 70 6.51 3.75 2.05
CA MET A 70 6.05 3.56 0.67
C MET A 70 7.14 2.85 -0.14
N LEU A 71 6.77 1.77 -0.83
CA LEU A 71 7.65 0.98 -1.69
C LEU A 71 7.64 1.46 -3.14
N LEU A 72 6.60 2.21 -3.53
CA LEU A 72 6.49 2.83 -4.85
C LEU A 72 7.02 4.27 -4.82
N ASP A 73 7.78 4.62 -5.85
CA ASP A 73 8.21 6.00 -6.08
C ASP A 73 6.98 6.87 -6.41
N ALA A 74 6.87 8.01 -5.72
CA ALA A 74 5.79 8.99 -5.90
C ALA A 74 5.72 9.59 -7.31
N THR A 75 6.81 9.49 -8.08
CA THR A 75 6.87 9.94 -9.48
C THR A 75 6.25 8.94 -10.46
N LYS A 76 5.96 7.71 -10.01
CA LYS A 76 5.38 6.67 -10.86
C LYS A 76 3.88 6.84 -10.99
N VAL A 77 3.37 6.47 -12.14
CA VAL A 77 1.95 6.51 -12.49
C VAL A 77 1.43 5.08 -12.53
N SER A 78 0.39 4.78 -11.76
CA SER A 78 -0.20 3.43 -11.71
C SER A 78 -1.41 3.27 -12.62
N THR A 79 -1.83 4.35 -13.30
CA THR A 79 -3.01 4.37 -14.17
C THR A 79 -2.77 5.18 -15.43
N ASP A 80 -3.42 4.86 -16.55
CA ASP A 80 -3.27 5.62 -17.80
C ASP A 80 -3.79 7.06 -17.72
N HIS A 81 -4.55 7.38 -16.66
CA HIS A 81 -5.00 8.73 -16.32
C HIS A 81 -3.99 9.54 -15.48
N SER A 82 -2.72 9.14 -15.46
CA SER A 82 -1.65 9.87 -14.75
C SER A 82 -1.90 10.01 -13.24
N SER A 83 -2.52 9.01 -12.63
CA SER A 83 -2.72 8.96 -11.18
C SER A 83 -1.95 7.81 -10.53
N LEU A 84 -1.38 8.08 -9.36
CA LEU A 84 -0.81 7.09 -8.46
C LEU A 84 -1.84 6.83 -7.35
N ILE A 85 -2.68 5.82 -7.57
CA ILE A 85 -3.74 5.40 -6.64
C ILE A 85 -3.57 3.95 -6.19
N ASP A 86 -2.80 3.16 -6.94
CA ASP A 86 -2.34 1.84 -6.53
C ASP A 86 -1.08 2.03 -5.68
N LEU A 87 -1.18 1.73 -4.39
CA LEU A 87 -0.15 2.00 -3.41
C LEU A 87 0.37 0.70 -2.85
N CYS A 88 1.63 0.70 -2.42
CA CYS A 88 2.22 -0.40 -1.69
C CYS A 88 3.17 0.16 -0.63
N PHE A 89 2.95 -0.22 0.62
CA PHE A 89 3.78 0.19 1.74
C PHE A 89 3.99 -0.98 2.71
N SER A 90 5.15 -1.04 3.33
CA SER A 90 5.55 -2.16 4.18
C SER A 90 6.34 -1.70 5.40
N THR A 91 6.26 -2.49 6.46
CA THR A 91 7.10 -2.36 7.67
C THR A 91 8.57 -2.71 7.41
N ASN A 92 8.84 -3.49 6.36
CA ASN A 92 10.19 -3.90 5.97
C ASN A 92 10.56 -3.26 4.63
N ILE A 93 11.78 -2.74 4.53
CA ILE A 93 12.24 -1.97 3.38
C ILE A 93 13.17 -2.85 2.56
N LEU A 94 12.72 -3.36 1.42
CA LEU A 94 13.62 -3.74 0.33
C LEU A 94 13.10 -3.26 -1.02
N ASN A 95 14.08 -2.89 -1.85
CA ASN A 95 13.98 -1.84 -2.84
C ASN A 95 14.12 -2.43 -4.24
N ASN A 96 13.02 -2.89 -4.82
CA ASN A 96 12.81 -2.86 -6.26
C ASN A 96 11.31 -2.87 -6.53
N ALA A 97 10.83 -1.85 -7.22
CA ALA A 97 9.45 -1.80 -7.70
C ALA A 97 9.44 -1.39 -9.17
N TYR A 98 8.69 -2.12 -9.99
CA TYR A 98 8.52 -1.84 -11.40
C TYR A 98 7.03 -1.73 -11.73
N ILE A 99 6.69 -0.78 -12.59
CA ILE A 99 5.36 -0.63 -13.16
C ILE A 99 5.48 -0.98 -14.64
N PHE A 100 4.66 -1.93 -15.10
CA PHE A 100 4.63 -2.35 -16.50
C PHE A 100 3.52 -1.62 -17.25
N GLU A 101 3.67 -1.48 -18.56
CA GLU A 101 2.54 -1.06 -19.39
C GLU A 101 1.47 -2.15 -19.39
N SER A 102 0.22 -1.71 -19.20
CA SER A 102 -0.93 -2.58 -19.29
C SER A 102 -1.41 -2.66 -20.73
N VAL A 103 -1.83 -3.85 -21.16
CA VAL A 103 -2.42 -4.06 -22.49
C VAL A 103 -3.94 -4.23 -22.43
N THR A 104 -4.51 -4.33 -21.22
CA THR A 104 -5.91 -4.78 -21.02
C THR A 104 -6.68 -4.03 -19.93
N SER A 105 -6.04 -3.13 -19.21
CA SER A 105 -6.61 -2.44 -18.05
C SER A 105 -6.04 -1.02 -17.96
N ASP A 106 -6.86 -0.07 -17.53
CA ASP A 106 -6.41 1.30 -17.24
C ASP A 106 -5.41 1.35 -16.07
N HIS A 107 -5.39 0.31 -15.22
CA HIS A 107 -4.39 0.12 -14.18
C HIS A 107 -3.17 -0.63 -14.71
N LYS A 108 -1.99 -0.14 -14.35
CA LYS A 108 -0.70 -0.70 -14.73
C LYS A 108 -0.28 -1.80 -13.75
N PRO A 109 0.14 -2.99 -14.22
CA PRO A 109 0.67 -4.02 -13.33
C PRO A 109 1.88 -3.53 -12.55
N ILE A 110 1.92 -3.86 -11.25
CA ILE A 110 2.99 -3.47 -10.34
C ILE A 110 3.69 -4.73 -9.84
N TRP A 111 5.01 -4.78 -10.01
CA TRP A 111 5.86 -5.80 -9.40
C TRP A 111 6.72 -5.18 -8.32
N ILE A 112 6.77 -5.83 -7.17
CA ILE A 112 7.51 -5.38 -6.00
C ILE A 112 8.24 -6.59 -5.45
N GLU A 113 9.55 -6.45 -5.27
CA GLU A 113 10.36 -7.44 -4.61
C GLU A 113 10.30 -7.23 -3.10
N LEU A 114 9.69 -8.18 -2.39
CA LEU A 114 9.64 -8.15 -0.94
C LEU A 114 10.88 -8.83 -0.36
N GLY A 115 11.60 -8.08 0.44
CA GLY A 115 12.71 -8.57 1.20
C GLY A 115 12.29 -9.52 2.31
N MET A 116 12.78 -10.76 2.28
CA MET A 116 12.73 -11.60 3.47
C MET A 116 13.87 -11.19 4.40
N SER A 117 13.53 -10.66 5.58
CA SER A 117 14.52 -10.40 6.63
C SER A 117 15.13 -11.73 7.09
N THR A 118 16.38 -11.99 6.70
CA THR A 118 17.18 -13.09 7.26
C THR A 118 17.81 -12.60 8.55
N ASN A 119 17.19 -12.90 9.69
CA ASN A 119 17.90 -12.85 10.98
C ASN A 119 18.97 -13.94 11.02
#